data_AF-A0A7X7PP01-F1
#
_entry.id   AF-A0A7X7PP01-F1
#
_cell.length_a   1.000
_cell.length_b   1.000
_cell.length_c   1.000
_cell.angle_alpha   90.00
_cell.angle_beta   90.00
_cell.angle_gamma   90.00
#
_symmetry.space_group_name_H-M   'P 1'
#
loop_
_entity.id
_entity.type
_entity.pdbx_description
1 polymer ?
#
loop_
_entity_poly.entity_id
_entity_poly.type
_entity_poly.pdbx_seq_one_letter_code
_entity_poly.pdbx_strand_id
1 'polypeptide(L)' 'YILTDADLRTSRPGVFASGDARANPLKQIAWAAGEGALAAVHIDRYLDTL' A
#
# COMPACT_ATOMS: atom_id res chain seq x y z
N TYR A 1 9.81 7.20 -6.70
CA TYR A 1 9.14 6.17 -5.89
C TYR A 1 8.10 6.81 -4.99
N ILE A 2 7.00 6.12 -4.69
CA ILE A 2 5.89 6.62 -3.89
C ILE A 2 6.18 6.40 -2.41
N LEU A 3 6.10 7.47 -1.60
CA LEU A 3 6.19 7.37 -0.14
C LEU A 3 4.86 6.87 0.42
N THR A 4 4.93 5.92 1.34
CA THR A 4 3.77 5.45 2.08
C THR A 4 4.13 5.26 3.55
N ASP A 5 3.10 5.21 4.40
CA ASP A 5 3.24 4.71 5.76
C ASP A 5 3.31 3.17 5.80
N ALA A 6 3.23 2.59 7.00
CA ALA A 6 3.23 1.15 7.24
C ALA A 6 1.96 0.44 6.75
N ASP A 7 0.85 1.18 6.63
CA ASP A 7 -0.45 0.70 6.13
C ASP A 7 -0.60 0.88 4.61
N LEU A 8 0.49 1.28 3.93
CA LEU A 8 0.57 1.51 2.49
C LEU A 8 -0.25 2.70 1.97
N ARG A 9 -0.60 3.63 2.87
CA ARG A 9 -1.30 4.88 2.53
C ARG A 9 -0.32 5.92 2.03
N THR A 10 -0.72 6.66 1.01
CA THR A 10 0.01 7.86 0.57
C THR A 10 -0.42 9.09 1.38
N SER A 11 0.20 10.24 1.10
CA SER A 11 -0.24 11.52 1.67
C SER A 11 -1.65 11.96 1.23
N ARG A 12 -2.21 11.32 0.19
CA ARG A 12 -3.53 11.64 -0.34
C ARG A 12 -4.55 10.61 0.18
N PRO A 13 -5.58 11.03 0.94
CA PRO A 13 -6.59 10.11 1.48
C PRO A 13 -7.24 9.26 0.38
N GLY A 14 -7.46 7.98 0.66
CA GLY A 14 -8.02 7.01 -0.28
C GLY A 14 -7.06 6.53 -1.37
N VAL A 15 -5.81 7.01 -1.40
CA VAL A 15 -4.79 6.59 -2.38
C VAL A 15 -3.70 5.77 -1.68
N PHE A 16 -3.46 4.57 -2.20
CA PHE A 16 -2.51 3.58 -1.67
C PHE A 16 -1.48 3.21 -2.73
N ALA A 17 -0.32 2.72 -2.32
CA ALA A 17 0.71 2.22 -3.24
C ALA A 17 1.39 0.97 -2.67
N SER A 18 1.69 0.01 -3.54
CA SER A 18 2.26 -1.30 -3.19
C SER A 18 3.32 -1.73 -4.22
N GLY A 19 4.22 -2.62 -3.82
CA GLY A 19 5.21 -3.26 -4.66
C GLY A 19 6.31 -2.30 -5.12
N ASP A 20 6.75 -2.50 -6.35
CA ASP A 20 7.93 -1.83 -6.89
C ASP A 20 7.77 -0.31 -7.05
N ALA A 21 6.53 0.18 -7.10
CA ALA A 21 6.23 1.60 -7.15
C ALA A 21 6.62 2.35 -5.84
N ARG A 22 6.65 1.65 -4.70
CA ARG A 22 6.96 2.25 -3.37
C ARG A 22 8.43 2.62 -3.21
N ALA A 23 8.71 3.54 -2.31
CA ALA A 23 10.06 3.83 -1.82
C ALA A 23 10.51 2.79 -0.77
N ASN A 24 10.42 1.50 -1.10
CA ASN A 24 10.88 0.39 -0.28
C ASN A 24 12.23 -0.16 -0.80
N PRO A 25 13.09 -0.73 0.08
CA PRO A 25 14.41 -1.23 -0.31
C PRO A 25 14.37 -2.61 -0.99
N LEU A 26 13.24 -3.34 -0.92
CA LEU A 26 13.11 -4.71 -1.44
C LEU A 26 12.09 -4.79 -2.57
N LYS A 27 12.51 -5.33 -3.73
CA LYS A 27 11.72 -5.43 -4.97
C LYS A 27 11.58 -6.89 -5.37
N GLN A 28 10.66 -7.62 -4.73
CA GLN A 28 10.50 -9.07 -4.89
C GLN A 28 9.02 -9.43 -5.05
N ILE A 29 8.73 -10.49 -5.81
CA ILE A 29 7.36 -10.95 -6.10
C ILE A 29 6.58 -11.22 -4.81
N ALA A 30 7.17 -11.99 -3.88
CA ALA A 30 6.52 -12.32 -2.61
C ALA A 30 6.24 -11.07 -1.76
N TRP A 31 7.15 -10.09 -1.81
CA TRP A 31 7.01 -8.83 -1.10
C TRP A 31 5.87 -7.97 -1.68
N ALA A 32 5.85 -7.79 -3.01
CA ALA A 32 4.79 -7.04 -3.69
C ALA A 32 3.41 -7.70 -3.52
N ALA A 33 3.33 -9.03 -3.53
CA ALA A 33 2.08 -9.76 -3.29
C ALA A 33 1.56 -9.55 -1.85
N GLY A 34 2.44 -9.63 -0.85
CA GLY A 34 2.10 -9.38 0.55
C GLY A 34 1.65 -7.94 0.79
N GLU A 35 2.35 -6.96 0.23
CA GLU A 35 1.93 -5.56 0.28
C GLU A 35 0.60 -5.33 -0.44
N GLY A 36 0.36 -5.99 -1.59
CA GLY A 36 -0.92 -5.90 -2.28
C GLY A 36 -2.09 -6.38 -1.42
N ALA A 37 -1.92 -7.51 -0.73
CA ALA A 37 -2.91 -8.04 0.21
C ALA A 37 -3.14 -7.09 1.40
N LEU A 38 -2.07 -6.53 1.98
CA LEU A 38 -2.18 -5.55 3.07
C LEU A 38 -2.92 -4.29 2.61
N ALA A 39 -2.57 -3.74 1.45
CA ALA A 39 -3.23 -2.56 0.88
C ALA A 39 -4.72 -2.80 0.69
N ALA A 40 -5.12 -3.97 0.18
CA ALA A 40 -6.53 -4.33 -0.01
C ALA A 40 -7.32 -4.31 1.31
N VAL A 41 -6.77 -4.85 2.40
CA VAL A 41 -7.40 -4.83 3.74
C VAL A 41 -7.59 -3.39 4.24
N HIS A 42 -6.63 -2.50 4.01
CA HIS A 42 -6.73 -1.11 4.44
C HIS A 42 -7.63 -0.26 3.54
N ILE A 43 -7.72 -0.59 2.25
CA ILE A 43 -8.69 0.01 1.32
C ILE A 43 -10.10 -0.34 1.78
N ASP A 44 -10.38 -1.61 2.08
CA ASP A 44 -11.69 -2.08 2.55
C ASP A 44 -12.15 -1.30 3.81
N ARG A 45 -11.28 -1.22 4.81
CA ARG A 45 -11.53 -0.42 6.02
C ARG A 45 -11.73 1.07 5.75
N TYR A 46 -11.04 1.63 4.75
CA TYR A 46 -11.24 3.03 4.38
C TYR A 46 -12.63 3.24 3.76
N LEU A 47 -13.07 2.30 2.92
CA LEU A 47 -14.39 2.34 2.29
C LEU A 47 -15.52 2.22 3.33
N ASP A 48 -15.35 1.41 4.38
CA ASP A 48 -16.31 1.31 5.49
C ASP A 48 -16.50 2.63 6.28
N THR A 49 -15.57 3.56 6.16
CA THR A 49 -15.60 4.86 6.87
C THR A 49 -16.10 6.03 6.01
N LEU A 50 -16.44 5.77 4.73
CA LEU A 50 -17.03 6.76 3.82
C LEU A 50 -18.54 6.88 4.05
#